data_AF-A0A496URS0-F1
#
_entry.id   AF-A0A496URS0-F1
#
_cell.length_a   1.000
_cell.length_b   1.000
_cell.length_c   1.000
_cell.angle_alpha   90.00
_cell.angle_beta   90.00
_cell.angle_gamma   90.00
#
_symmetry.space_group_name_H-M   'P 1'
#
loop_
_entity.id
_entity.type
_entity.pdbx_description
1 polymer ?
#
loop_
_entity_poly.entity_id
_entity_poly.type
_entity_poly.pdbx_seq_one_letter_code
_entity_poly.pdbx_strand_id
1 'polypeptide(L)'
;MEVLAQIGQWSGYVLWALVLVFASLFVYLGLGGNFIILGLALVHALVTGFDPIGWTLLIWLTGIAVLGEIIEFLIGTFWITRKGATRAGVIGAFVGGLLLAAVGNSVVPVVGAVLGSFVGAFSGAVAGEYWHRERMEPSLRVGGQAFLGRLLAIVLKHLLGLVMVGLILRETLP
;
A
#
# COMPACT_ATOMS: atom_id res chain seq x y z
N MET A 1 5.36 25.71 35.44
CA MET A 1 4.13 25.13 34.86
C MET A 1 4.15 25.19 33.34
N GLU A 2 4.49 26.33 32.73
CA GLU A 2 4.58 26.50 31.26
C GLU A 2 5.54 25.51 30.57
N VAL A 3 6.73 25.30 31.12
CA VAL A 3 7.72 24.34 30.56
C VAL A 3 7.16 22.91 30.50
N LEU A 4 6.43 22.47 31.53
CA LEU A 4 5.84 21.12 31.55
C LEU A 4 4.71 20.99 30.53
N ALA A 5 3.91 22.04 30.33
CA ALA A 5 2.86 22.07 29.31
C ALA A 5 3.44 22.02 27.90
N GLN A 6 4.50 22.78 27.64
CA GLN A 6 5.22 22.76 26.36
C GLN A 6 5.80 21.37 26.07
N ILE A 7 6.47 20.74 27.03
CA ILE A 7 6.99 19.36 26.88
C ILE A 7 5.84 18.39 26.57
N GLY A 8 4.70 18.51 27.25
CA GLY A 8 3.51 17.71 26.99
C GLY A 8 3.02 17.81 25.54
N GLN A 9 2.89 19.03 25.02
CA GLN A 9 2.44 19.27 23.64
C GLN A 9 3.39 18.66 22.60
N TRP A 10 4.69 18.93 22.71
CA TRP A 10 5.68 18.36 21.80
C TRP A 10 5.74 16.82 21.88
N SER A 11 5.60 16.25 23.07
CA SER A 11 5.55 14.79 23.23
C SER A 11 4.33 14.17 22.54
N GLY A 12 3.17 14.83 22.60
CA GLY A 12 1.95 14.41 21.90
C GLY A 12 2.12 14.48 20.38
N TYR A 13 2.72 15.57 19.87
CA TYR A 13 3.03 15.72 18.46
C TYR A 13 3.97 14.63 17.93
N VAL A 14 5.04 14.33 18.67
CA VAL A 14 5.99 13.26 18.30
C VAL A 14 5.30 11.90 18.29
N LEU A 15 4.48 11.59 19.30
CA LEU A 15 3.72 10.33 19.33
C LEU A 15 2.76 10.22 18.14
N TRP A 16 2.05 11.31 17.81
CA TRP A 16 1.17 11.38 16.66
C TRP A 16 1.90 11.10 15.34
N ALA A 17 3.07 11.73 15.14
CA ALA A 17 3.92 11.49 13.98
C ALA A 17 4.37 10.02 13.90
N LEU A 18 4.79 9.42 15.01
CA LEU A 18 5.18 8.02 15.06
C LEU A 18 4.02 7.08 14.70
N VAL A 19 2.81 7.35 15.20
CA VAL A 19 1.61 6.56 14.88
C VAL A 19 1.30 6.65 13.38
N LEU A 20 1.37 7.83 12.77
CA LEU A 20 1.11 8.02 11.35
C LEU A 20 2.16 7.35 10.47
N VAL A 21 3.45 7.49 10.81
CA VAL A 21 4.55 6.81 10.11
C VAL A 21 4.40 5.30 10.26
N PHE A 22 4.09 4.80 11.45
CA PHE A 22 3.86 3.37 11.67
C PHE A 22 2.67 2.86 10.84
N ALA A 23 1.55 3.61 10.80
CA ALA A 23 0.40 3.29 9.96
C ALA A 23 0.76 3.23 8.46
N SER A 24 1.67 4.09 7.98
CA SER A 24 2.15 4.04 6.59
C SER A 24 2.85 2.72 6.23
N LEU A 25 3.48 2.04 7.19
CA LEU A 25 4.17 0.76 6.97
C LEU A 25 3.19 -0.39 6.68
N PHE A 26 1.90 -0.25 7.02
CA PHE A 26 0.87 -1.23 6.69
C PHE A 26 0.62 -1.36 5.18
N VAL A 27 1.11 -0.42 4.36
CA VAL A 27 1.14 -0.57 2.90
C VAL A 27 1.95 -1.80 2.49
N TYR A 28 3.08 -2.06 3.15
CA TYR A 28 3.90 -3.25 2.87
C TYR A 28 3.19 -4.55 3.24
N LEU A 29 2.22 -4.46 4.14
CA LEU A 29 1.41 -5.59 4.61
C LEU A 29 0.19 -5.88 3.71
N GLY A 30 -0.05 -5.04 2.70
CA GLY A 30 -1.25 -5.12 1.87
C GLY A 30 -2.54 -4.71 2.59
N LEU A 31 -2.45 -4.10 3.77
CA LEU A 31 -3.58 -3.75 4.64
C LEU A 31 -4.18 -2.36 4.35
N GLY A 32 -3.89 -1.78 3.18
CA GLY A 32 -4.40 -0.46 2.79
C GLY A 32 -3.93 0.67 3.73
N GLY A 33 -2.64 0.71 4.09
CA GLY A 33 -2.10 1.65 5.09
C GLY A 33 -2.46 3.13 4.88
N ASN A 34 -2.66 3.56 3.62
CA ASN A 34 -3.12 4.93 3.31
C ASN A 34 -4.53 5.21 3.83
N PHE A 35 -5.43 4.21 3.81
CA PHE A 35 -6.76 4.34 4.41
C PHE A 35 -6.71 4.32 5.94
N ILE A 36 -5.75 3.62 6.55
CA ILE A 36 -5.52 3.68 7.99
C ILE A 36 -5.11 5.10 8.39
N ILE A 37 -4.17 5.71 7.65
CA ILE A 37 -3.77 7.12 7.84
C ILE A 37 -4.98 8.06 7.71
N LEU A 38 -5.79 7.90 6.66
CA LEU A 38 -7.01 8.68 6.47
C LEU A 38 -7.99 8.52 7.63
N GLY A 39 -8.18 7.28 8.12
CA GLY A 39 -9.03 6.99 9.27
C GLY A 39 -8.53 7.64 10.55
N LEU A 40 -7.21 7.62 10.80
CA LEU A 40 -6.59 8.32 11.93
C LEU A 40 -6.83 9.83 11.84
N ALA A 41 -6.64 10.43 10.65
CA ALA A 41 -6.90 11.86 10.44
C ALA A 41 -8.38 12.21 10.66
N LEU A 42 -9.29 11.35 10.22
CA LEU A 42 -10.73 11.52 10.44
C LEU A 42 -11.08 11.43 11.93
N VAL A 43 -10.55 10.44 12.66
CA VAL A 43 -10.76 10.32 14.11
C VAL A 43 -10.24 11.56 14.83
N HIS A 44 -9.05 12.04 14.48
CA HIS A 44 -8.52 13.28 15.03
C HIS A 44 -9.47 14.46 14.75
N ALA A 45 -9.90 14.65 13.50
CA ALA A 45 -10.82 15.72 13.12
C ALA A 45 -12.14 15.66 13.91
N LEU A 46 -12.70 14.46 14.12
CA LEU A 46 -13.92 14.29 14.90
C LEU A 46 -13.73 14.66 16.38
N VAL A 47 -12.58 14.30 16.97
CA VAL A 47 -12.26 14.60 18.37
C VAL A 47 -12.00 16.08 18.59
N THR A 48 -11.36 16.76 17.63
CA THR A 48 -10.99 18.18 17.76
C THR A 48 -11.98 19.15 17.13
N GLY A 49 -13.12 18.67 16.61
CA GLY A 49 -14.14 19.52 16.02
C GLY A 49 -13.77 20.12 14.67
N PHE A 50 -12.99 19.38 13.88
CA PHE A 50 -12.48 19.74 12.54
C PHE A 50 -11.48 20.91 12.51
N ASP A 51 -10.78 21.14 13.62
CA ASP A 51 -9.68 22.09 13.76
C ASP A 51 -8.51 21.38 14.47
N PRO A 52 -7.28 21.32 13.93
CA PRO A 52 -6.85 21.89 12.64
C PRO A 52 -7.19 21.05 11.40
N ILE A 53 -7.55 19.77 11.57
CA ILE A 53 -7.88 18.90 10.43
C ILE A 53 -9.31 19.17 9.94
N GLY A 54 -9.43 20.05 8.94
CA GLY A 54 -10.71 20.36 8.29
C GLY A 54 -11.11 19.41 7.16
N TRP A 55 -12.34 19.57 6.66
CA TRP A 55 -12.90 18.81 5.54
C TRP A 55 -12.06 18.87 4.26
N THR A 56 -11.47 20.03 3.97
CA THR A 56 -10.61 20.22 2.79
C THR A 56 -9.43 19.25 2.82
N LEU A 57 -8.73 19.12 3.95
CA LEU A 57 -7.62 18.20 4.09
C LEU A 57 -8.11 16.74 3.93
N LEU A 58 -9.21 16.36 4.58
CA LEU A 58 -9.78 15.01 4.47
C LEU A 58 -10.13 14.63 3.02
N ILE A 59 -10.66 15.56 2.22
CA ILE A 59 -10.93 15.35 0.79
C ILE A 59 -9.63 15.10 0.02
N TRP A 60 -8.60 15.90 0.25
CA TRP A 60 -7.28 15.70 -0.38
C TRP A 60 -6.66 14.35 0.00
N LEU A 61 -6.68 14.01 1.29
CA LEU A 61 -6.19 12.73 1.80
C LEU A 61 -6.94 11.55 1.17
N THR A 62 -8.26 11.67 1.01
CA THR A 62 -9.09 10.67 0.33
C THR A 62 -8.68 10.51 -1.14
N GLY A 63 -8.50 11.63 -1.85
CA GLY A 63 -8.03 11.63 -3.24
C GLY A 63 -6.67 10.95 -3.40
N ILE A 64 -5.72 11.23 -2.49
CA ILE A 64 -4.39 10.61 -2.50
C ILE A 64 -4.48 9.11 -2.19
N ALA A 65 -5.27 8.71 -1.20
CA ALA A 65 -5.47 7.30 -0.85
C ALA A 65 -6.03 6.50 -2.02
N VAL A 66 -7.09 7.02 -2.67
CA VAL A 66 -7.71 6.41 -3.86
C VAL A 66 -6.72 6.37 -5.03
N LEU A 67 -5.95 7.44 -5.26
CA LEU A 67 -4.91 7.46 -6.28
C LEU A 67 -3.87 6.36 -6.05
N GLY A 68 -3.49 6.10 -4.80
CA GLY A 68 -2.59 5.00 -4.44
C GLY A 68 -3.14 3.62 -4.82
N GLU A 69 -4.43 3.37 -4.58
CA GLU A 69 -5.09 2.13 -5.01
C GLU A 69 -5.15 2.00 -6.53
N ILE A 70 -5.46 3.10 -7.24
CA ILE A 70 -5.49 3.12 -8.69
C ILE A 70 -4.10 2.81 -9.24
N ILE A 71 -3.03 3.42 -8.70
CA ILE A 71 -1.65 3.15 -9.13
C ILE A 71 -1.29 1.68 -8.90
N GLU A 72 -1.64 1.11 -7.74
CA GLU A 72 -1.38 -0.31 -7.47
C GLU A 72 -2.09 -1.21 -8.47
N PHE A 73 -3.37 -0.94 -8.77
CA PHE A 73 -4.14 -1.68 -9.75
C PHE A 73 -3.56 -1.53 -11.16
N LEU A 74 -3.22 -0.32 -11.57
CA LEU A 74 -2.69 -0.03 -12.91
C LEU A 74 -1.33 -0.69 -13.12
N ILE A 75 -0.42 -0.59 -12.15
CA ILE A 75 0.89 -1.24 -12.25
C ILE A 75 0.71 -2.76 -12.18
N GLY A 76 -0.15 -3.28 -11.32
CA GLY A 76 -0.42 -4.72 -11.22
C GLY A 76 -0.97 -5.34 -12.51
N THR A 77 -1.61 -4.56 -13.38
CA THR A 77 -2.28 -5.06 -14.60
C THR A 77 -1.60 -4.58 -15.89
N PHE A 78 -1.43 -3.27 -16.07
CA PHE A 78 -0.90 -2.68 -17.31
C PHE A 78 0.61 -2.82 -17.45
N TRP A 79 1.39 -2.78 -16.35
CA TRP A 79 2.84 -2.93 -16.41
C TRP A 79 3.22 -4.28 -17.03
N ILE A 80 2.62 -5.34 -16.51
CA ILE A 80 2.89 -6.72 -16.92
C ILE A 80 2.44 -6.95 -18.38
N THR A 81 1.27 -6.42 -18.75
CA THR A 81 0.75 -6.49 -20.12
C THR A 81 1.70 -5.79 -21.12
N ARG A 82 2.18 -4.58 -20.81
CA ARG A 82 3.14 -3.86 -21.66
C ARG A 82 4.48 -4.58 -21.83
N LYS A 83 4.84 -5.44 -20.88
CA LYS A 83 6.05 -6.27 -20.93
C LYS A 83 5.84 -7.60 -21.67
N GLY A 84 4.73 -7.73 -22.40
CA GLY A 84 4.47 -8.84 -23.31
C GLY A 84 3.78 -10.03 -22.66
N ALA A 85 3.13 -9.84 -21.51
CA ALA A 85 2.32 -10.87 -20.89
C ALA A 85 1.01 -11.11 -21.64
N THR A 86 0.57 -12.35 -21.66
CA THR A 86 -0.76 -12.75 -22.14
C THR A 86 -1.83 -12.41 -21.11
N ARG A 87 -3.10 -12.43 -21.53
CA ARG A 87 -4.24 -12.30 -20.59
C ARG A 87 -4.21 -13.38 -19.51
N ALA A 88 -3.82 -14.61 -19.86
CA ALA A 88 -3.69 -15.72 -18.92
C ALA A 88 -2.59 -15.45 -17.89
N GLY A 89 -1.44 -14.89 -18.30
CA GLY A 89 -0.37 -14.47 -17.38
C GLY A 89 -0.81 -13.36 -16.42
N VAL A 90 -1.55 -12.36 -16.89
CA VAL A 90 -2.06 -11.27 -16.02
C VAL A 90 -3.08 -11.79 -15.01
N ILE A 91 -4.07 -12.57 -15.46
CA ILE A 91 -5.07 -13.19 -14.58
C ILE A 91 -4.39 -14.14 -13.59
N GLY A 92 -3.42 -14.93 -14.07
CA GLY A 92 -2.63 -15.83 -13.27
C GLY A 92 -1.88 -15.10 -12.16
N ALA A 93 -1.21 -13.98 -12.45
CA ALA A 93 -0.56 -13.16 -11.42
C ALA A 93 -1.55 -12.64 -10.37
N PHE A 94 -2.69 -12.12 -10.80
CA PHE A 94 -3.68 -11.57 -9.88
C PHE A 94 -4.26 -12.66 -8.95
N VAL A 95 -4.74 -13.77 -9.53
CA VAL A 95 -5.35 -14.88 -8.78
C VAL A 95 -4.31 -15.60 -7.93
N GLY A 96 -3.13 -15.89 -8.50
CA GLY A 96 -2.04 -16.53 -7.78
C GLY A 96 -1.58 -15.70 -6.59
N GLY A 97 -1.42 -14.39 -6.78
CA GLY A 97 -1.08 -13.45 -5.71
C GLY A 97 -2.10 -13.46 -4.58
N LEU A 98 -3.39 -13.43 -4.90
CA LEU A 98 -4.44 -13.46 -3.88
C LEU A 98 -4.50 -14.80 -3.12
N LEU A 99 -4.42 -15.92 -3.84
CA LEU A 99 -4.50 -17.26 -3.25
C LEU A 99 -3.30 -17.54 -2.34
N LEU A 100 -2.08 -17.30 -2.82
CA LEU A 100 -0.88 -17.55 -2.01
C LEU A 100 -0.71 -16.51 -0.92
N ALA A 101 -1.26 -15.29 -1.05
CA ALA A 101 -1.38 -14.38 0.08
C ALA A 101 -2.29 -14.96 1.18
N ALA A 102 -3.46 -15.48 0.82
CA ALA A 102 -4.39 -16.07 1.77
C ALA A 102 -3.79 -17.30 2.47
N VAL A 103 -3.15 -18.19 1.71
CA VAL A 103 -2.45 -19.37 2.24
C VAL A 103 -1.24 -18.97 3.09
N GLY A 104 -0.44 -18.01 2.63
CA GLY A 104 0.70 -17.52 3.41
C GLY A 104 0.26 -16.91 4.73
N ASN A 105 -0.84 -16.15 4.73
CA ASN A 105 -1.41 -15.53 5.93
C ASN A 105 -1.89 -16.56 6.97
N SER A 106 -2.35 -17.74 6.55
CA SER A 106 -2.78 -18.78 7.51
C SER A 106 -1.61 -19.48 8.21
N VAL A 107 -0.41 -19.47 7.61
CA VAL A 107 0.81 -20.05 8.19
C VAL A 107 1.53 -19.02 9.07
N VAL A 108 1.80 -17.84 8.51
CA VAL A 108 2.41 -16.72 9.24
C VAL A 108 1.56 -15.48 8.96
N PRO A 109 0.69 -15.07 9.91
CA PRO A 109 -0.16 -13.90 9.71
C PRO A 109 0.66 -12.68 9.32
N VAL A 110 0.10 -11.85 8.44
CA VAL A 110 0.70 -10.61 7.94
C VAL A 110 1.93 -10.85 7.04
N VAL A 111 3.03 -11.38 7.57
CA VAL A 111 4.28 -11.58 6.81
C VAL A 111 4.08 -12.62 5.70
N GLY A 112 3.40 -13.72 6.00
CA GLY A 112 3.09 -14.76 5.02
C GLY A 112 2.13 -14.24 3.94
N ALA A 113 1.22 -13.32 4.27
CA ALA A 113 0.34 -12.69 3.29
C ALA A 113 1.14 -11.90 2.25
N VAL A 114 2.10 -11.11 2.71
CA VAL A 114 2.97 -10.29 1.85
C VAL A 114 3.79 -11.19 0.94
N LEU A 115 4.59 -12.08 1.53
CA LEU A 115 5.47 -12.99 0.78
C LEU A 115 4.68 -13.87 -0.16
N GLY A 116 3.55 -14.42 0.31
CA GLY A 116 2.62 -15.19 -0.49
C GLY A 116 2.06 -14.41 -1.68
N SER A 117 1.76 -13.11 -1.51
CA SER A 117 1.29 -12.28 -2.62
C SER A 117 2.34 -12.10 -3.72
N PHE A 118 3.61 -11.96 -3.35
CA PHE A 118 4.71 -11.82 -4.30
C PHE A 118 5.01 -13.14 -5.01
N VAL A 119 5.15 -14.23 -4.24
CA VAL A 119 5.38 -15.57 -4.78
C VAL A 119 4.22 -15.99 -5.66
N GLY A 120 2.98 -15.75 -5.23
CA GLY A 120 1.80 -16.06 -5.99
C GLY A 120 1.64 -15.25 -7.26
N ALA A 121 1.95 -13.95 -7.21
CA ALA A 121 1.93 -13.12 -8.42
C ALA A 121 2.96 -13.61 -9.44
N PHE A 122 4.17 -13.96 -8.97
CA PHE A 122 5.21 -14.52 -9.83
C PHE A 122 4.76 -15.89 -10.40
N SER A 123 4.49 -16.87 -9.55
CA SER A 123 4.18 -18.24 -9.95
C SER A 123 2.90 -18.33 -10.77
N GLY A 124 1.88 -17.54 -10.43
CA GLY A 124 0.64 -17.44 -11.18
C GLY A 124 0.85 -16.85 -12.57
N ALA A 125 1.66 -15.79 -12.71
CA ALA A 125 2.04 -15.28 -14.02
C ALA A 125 2.80 -16.32 -14.86
N VAL A 126 3.78 -17.00 -14.26
CA VAL A 126 4.56 -18.04 -14.95
C VAL A 126 3.64 -19.16 -15.43
N ALA A 127 2.74 -19.66 -14.58
CA ALA A 127 1.83 -20.75 -14.92
C ALA A 127 0.84 -20.33 -16.01
N GLY A 128 0.22 -19.16 -15.89
CA GLY A 128 -0.72 -18.64 -16.88
C GLY A 128 -0.06 -18.37 -18.24
N GLU A 129 1.15 -17.84 -18.23
CA GLU A 129 1.91 -17.60 -19.45
C GLU A 129 2.39 -18.90 -20.10
N TYR A 130 2.84 -19.86 -19.29
CA TYR A 130 3.31 -21.16 -19.77
C TYR A 130 2.17 -21.95 -20.43
N TRP A 131 0.96 -21.91 -19.87
CA TRP A 131 -0.21 -22.55 -20.47
C TRP A 131 -0.49 -22.04 -21.89
N HIS A 132 -0.25 -20.75 -22.14
CA HIS A 132 -0.56 -20.16 -23.44
C HIS A 132 0.59 -20.27 -24.45
N ARG A 133 1.85 -20.23 -23.99
CA ARG A 133 3.03 -20.15 -24.86
C ARG A 133 3.88 -21.41 -24.90
N GLU A 134 3.69 -22.34 -23.96
CA GLU A 134 4.46 -23.59 -23.80
C GLU A 134 5.98 -23.38 -23.78
N ARG A 135 6.45 -22.20 -23.34
CA ARG A 135 7.86 -21.83 -23.27
C ARG A 135 8.20 -21.29 -21.89
N MET A 136 9.18 -21.91 -21.24
CA MET A 136 9.53 -21.57 -19.86
C MET A 136 10.23 -20.22 -19.74
N GLU A 137 11.23 -19.93 -20.58
CA GLU A 137 12.03 -18.71 -20.47
C GLU A 137 11.20 -17.41 -20.61
N PRO A 138 10.28 -17.27 -21.60
CA PRO A 138 9.37 -16.13 -21.66
C PRO A 138 8.43 -16.05 -20.45
N SER A 139 7.97 -17.20 -19.94
CA SER A 139 7.05 -17.27 -18.80
C SER A 139 7.71 -16.78 -17.51
N LEU A 140 8.95 -17.20 -17.24
CA LEU A 140 9.76 -16.71 -16.13
C LEU A 140 10.02 -15.21 -16.22
N ARG A 141 10.26 -14.69 -17.42
CA ARG A 141 10.41 -13.25 -17.65
C ARG A 141 9.13 -12.49 -17.28
N VAL A 142 7.96 -12.98 -17.70
CA VAL A 142 6.66 -12.38 -17.34
C VAL A 142 6.41 -12.45 -15.84
N GLY A 143 6.69 -13.58 -15.18
CA GLY A 143 6.65 -13.71 -13.72
C GLY A 143 7.52 -12.67 -13.01
N GLY A 144 8.75 -12.49 -13.47
CA GLY A 144 9.66 -11.47 -12.92
C GLY A 144 9.11 -10.05 -13.08
N GLN A 145 8.45 -9.75 -14.20
CA GLN A 145 7.78 -8.45 -14.39
C GLN A 145 6.57 -8.28 -13.48
N ALA A 146 5.85 -9.35 -13.16
CA ALA A 146 4.76 -9.33 -12.18
C ALA A 146 5.27 -9.01 -10.77
N PHE A 147 6.35 -9.67 -10.36
CA PHE A 147 7.02 -9.41 -9.09
C PHE A 147 7.51 -7.95 -8.99
N LEU A 148 8.23 -7.48 -10.02
CA LEU A 148 8.74 -6.10 -10.06
C LEU A 148 7.60 -5.07 -10.09
N GLY A 149 6.53 -5.32 -10.84
CA GLY A 149 5.35 -4.47 -10.86
C GLY A 149 4.74 -4.33 -9.46
N ARG A 150 4.57 -5.44 -8.73
CA ARG A 150 4.07 -5.43 -7.34
C ARG A 150 4.98 -4.62 -6.41
N LEU A 151 6.29 -4.78 -6.54
CA LEU A 151 7.26 -4.04 -5.72
C LEU A 151 7.20 -2.53 -5.99
N LEU A 152 7.17 -2.13 -7.26
CA LEU A 152 7.06 -0.72 -7.65
C LEU A 152 5.74 -0.09 -7.19
N ALA A 153 4.63 -0.83 -7.29
CA ALA A 153 3.33 -0.39 -6.81
C ALA A 153 3.35 -0.08 -5.31
N ILE A 154 3.91 -1.00 -4.50
CA ILE A 154 4.01 -0.83 -3.04
C ILE A 154 4.88 0.38 -2.68
N VAL A 155 6.02 0.56 -3.35
CA VAL A 155 6.90 1.72 -3.11
C VAL A 155 6.19 3.04 -3.42
N LEU A 156 5.57 3.15 -4.60
CA LEU A 156 4.85 4.37 -4.99
C LEU A 156 3.67 4.66 -4.05
N LYS A 157 2.93 3.63 -3.68
CA LYS A 157 1.81 3.74 -2.74
C LYS A 157 2.28 4.20 -1.35
N HIS A 158 3.43 3.71 -0.89
CA HIS A 158 4.02 4.13 0.37
C HIS A 158 4.49 5.59 0.32
N LEU A 159 5.11 6.04 -0.78
CA LEU A 159 5.48 7.44 -0.96
C LEU A 159 4.25 8.37 -0.87
N LEU A 160 3.12 7.98 -1.47
CA LEU A 160 1.86 8.71 -1.31
C LEU A 160 1.37 8.73 0.14
N GLY A 161 1.52 7.61 0.86
CA GLY A 161 1.27 7.56 2.31
C GLY A 161 2.12 8.55 3.09
N LEU A 162 3.42 8.67 2.77
CA LEU A 162 4.31 9.64 3.40
C LEU A 162 3.90 11.10 3.09
N VAL A 163 3.41 11.37 1.88
CA VAL A 163 2.82 12.69 1.55
C VAL A 163 1.62 12.97 2.44
N MET A 164 0.71 12.00 2.61
CA MET A 164 -0.45 12.14 3.51
C MET A 164 -0.01 12.44 4.94
N VAL A 165 0.98 11.70 5.46
CA VAL A 165 1.56 11.95 6.80
C VAL A 165 2.09 13.38 6.90
N GLY A 166 2.87 13.84 5.91
CA GLY A 166 3.41 15.20 5.89
C GLY A 166 2.34 16.28 5.89
N LEU A 167 1.25 16.09 5.13
CA LEU A 167 0.12 17.03 5.11
C LEU A 167 -0.59 17.10 6.47
N ILE A 168 -0.84 15.96 7.11
CA ILE A 168 -1.47 15.90 8.43
C ILE A 168 -0.57 16.58 9.48
N LEU A 169 0.73 16.25 9.47
CA LEU A 169 1.69 16.81 10.41
C LEU A 169 1.86 18.31 10.25
N ARG A 170 1.76 18.83 9.03
CA ARG A 170 1.80 20.27 8.79
C ARG A 170 0.64 21.01 9.47
N GLU A 171 -0.58 20.49 9.38
CA GLU A 171 -1.75 21.13 10.00
C GLU A 171 -1.79 20.91 11.51
N THR A 172 -1.23 19.82 12.02
CA THR A 172 -1.25 19.47 13.46
C THR A 172 -0.03 19.96 14.25
N LEU A 173 0.82 20.81 13.64
CA LEU A 173 1.96 21.41 14.32
C LEU A 173 1.48 22.30 15.50
N PRO A 174 2.06 22.16 16.70
CA PRO A 174 1.74 22.99 17.86
C PRO A 174 2.28 24.42 17.78
#